data_AF-A0AAN4KQH8-F1
#
_entry.id   AF-A0AAN4KQH8-F1
#
_cell.length_a   1.000
_cell.length_b   1.000
_cell.length_c   1.000
_cell.angle_alpha   90.00
_cell.angle_beta   90.00
_cell.angle_gamma   90.00
#
_symmetry.space_group_name_H-M   'P 1'
#
loop_
_entity.id
_entity.type
_entity.pdbx_description
1 polymer ?
#
loop_
_entity_poly.entity_id
_entity_poly.type
_entity_poly.pdbx_seq_one_letter_code
_entity_poly.pdbx_strand_id
1 'polypeptide(L)'
;MKKKDVVQSENKTDKEMESSKKGKRKLFLWLWLFPPYGIYILYKERRIHPALTTIFAVLLLCMIGLSVDMVLNPNRVHDEKAKEVMTEFIGKNADLNMGDFRNSKREGTVHVNKKNFDLYKLYTTKGVYFVYLTSSNGLEYQIQEIEQAFPNRKEIYKKDKGIEIYPENILQINKEKEKYGEYKSIESSNSDNEQVIITTKGTYQFFTRFQQVVKVVEIKGEEKKNVFTTNAKPDFSKRTGKYVLKNKDKIGDVKELSVYSIEADKQIFDFTTSKGIYRIQEFYDGRVILMEGTEEKHDESIKK
;
A
#
# COMPACT_ATOMS: atom_id res chain seq x y z
N MET A 1 -34.03 65.44 41.34
CA MET A 1 -33.56 65.04 39.99
C MET A 1 -32.12 64.53 40.07
N LYS A 2 -31.93 63.20 40.20
CA LYS A 2 -30.65 62.47 40.02
C LYS A 2 -31.01 61.10 39.45
N LYS A 3 -31.19 61.00 38.13
CA LYS A 3 -31.56 59.72 37.47
C LYS A 3 -31.13 59.59 36.00
N LYS A 4 -30.51 60.61 35.40
CA LYS A 4 -30.12 60.56 33.97
C LYS A 4 -28.67 60.13 33.71
N ASP A 5 -27.76 60.32 34.66
CA ASP A 5 -26.32 60.05 34.40
C ASP A 5 -25.89 58.59 34.66
N VAL A 6 -26.61 57.84 35.49
CA VAL A 6 -26.28 56.43 35.80
C VAL A 6 -26.65 55.49 34.64
N VAL A 7 -27.76 55.75 33.94
CA VAL A 7 -28.24 54.89 32.84
C VAL A 7 -27.39 55.03 31.56
N GLN A 8 -26.70 56.16 31.39
CA GLN A 8 -25.81 56.39 30.25
C GLN A 8 -24.41 55.80 30.44
N SER A 9 -23.91 55.72 31.68
CA SER A 9 -22.61 55.08 31.95
C SER A 9 -22.70 53.56 31.90
N GLU A 10 -23.77 52.94 32.45
CA GLU A 10 -24.02 51.50 32.31
C GLU A 10 -24.17 51.08 30.84
N ASN A 11 -24.95 51.82 30.04
CA ASN A 11 -25.13 51.52 28.61
C ASN A 11 -23.86 51.66 27.77
N LYS A 12 -22.91 52.55 28.13
CA LYS A 12 -21.63 52.65 27.43
C LYS A 12 -20.71 51.48 27.80
N THR A 13 -20.66 51.12 29.07
CA THR A 13 -19.81 50.03 29.58
C THR A 13 -20.28 48.67 29.05
N ASP A 14 -21.60 48.45 28.99
CA ASP A 14 -22.18 47.23 28.42
C ASP A 14 -22.00 47.15 26.90
N LYS A 15 -22.15 48.25 26.16
CA LYS A 15 -21.89 48.27 24.71
C LYS A 15 -20.41 48.04 24.37
N GLU A 16 -19.48 48.58 25.17
CA GLU A 16 -18.05 48.33 25.03
C GLU A 16 -17.70 46.87 25.35
N MET A 17 -18.27 46.29 26.42
CA MET A 17 -18.11 44.86 26.74
C MET A 17 -18.73 43.95 25.66
N GLU A 18 -19.88 44.31 25.10
CA GLU A 18 -20.56 43.52 24.06
C GLU A 18 -19.79 43.58 22.73
N SER A 19 -19.21 44.75 22.38
CA SER A 19 -18.35 44.92 21.20
C SER A 19 -17.05 44.13 21.32
N SER A 20 -16.43 44.12 22.52
CA SER A 20 -15.23 43.33 22.84
C SER A 20 -15.52 41.82 22.76
N LYS A 21 -16.68 41.38 23.27
CA LYS A 21 -17.15 39.98 23.15
C LYS A 21 -17.38 39.59 21.67
N LYS A 22 -17.98 40.45 20.84
CA LYS A 22 -18.19 40.21 19.40
C LYS A 22 -16.86 40.12 18.64
N GLY A 23 -15.87 40.97 18.95
CA GLY A 23 -14.53 40.93 18.36
C GLY A 23 -13.74 39.66 18.72
N LYS A 24 -13.81 39.22 19.98
CA LYS A 24 -13.21 37.94 20.41
C LYS A 24 -13.87 36.74 19.73
N ARG A 25 -15.21 36.70 19.64
CA ARG A 25 -15.93 35.61 18.95
C ARG A 25 -15.57 35.51 17.46
N LYS A 26 -15.46 36.64 16.75
CA LYS A 26 -15.01 36.65 15.35
C LYS A 26 -13.57 36.14 15.22
N LEU A 27 -12.67 36.54 16.11
CA LEU A 27 -11.30 36.04 16.11
C LEU A 27 -11.23 34.53 16.32
N PHE A 28 -11.97 33.98 17.28
CA PHE A 28 -12.08 32.54 17.49
C PHE A 28 -12.67 31.82 16.28
N LEU A 29 -13.69 32.40 15.65
CA LEU A 29 -14.28 31.88 14.42
C LEU A 29 -13.25 31.82 13.28
N TRP A 30 -12.46 32.88 13.10
CA TRP A 30 -11.39 32.92 12.10
C TRP A 30 -10.23 31.97 12.43
N LEU A 31 -9.85 31.86 13.69
CA LEU A 31 -8.83 30.92 14.14
C LEU A 31 -9.25 29.47 13.89
N TRP A 32 -10.56 29.18 13.95
CA TRP A 32 -11.11 27.84 13.75
C TRP A 32 -11.36 27.51 12.27
N LEU A 33 -11.97 28.42 11.50
CA LEU A 33 -12.27 28.20 10.07
C LEU A 33 -11.06 28.43 9.16
N PHE A 34 -10.20 29.40 9.49
CA PHE A 34 -9.03 29.77 8.70
C PHE A 34 -7.84 30.11 9.62
N PRO A 35 -7.23 29.09 10.25
CA PRO A 35 -6.14 29.28 11.22
C PRO A 35 -5.01 30.22 10.75
N PRO A 36 -4.56 30.18 9.47
CA PRO A 36 -3.56 31.14 8.98
C PRO A 36 -4.00 32.60 9.11
N TYR A 37 -5.27 32.88 8.79
CA TYR A 37 -5.85 34.22 8.87
C TYR A 37 -6.07 34.65 10.33
N GLY A 38 -6.49 33.73 11.20
CA GLY A 38 -6.62 33.99 12.64
C GLY A 38 -5.27 34.30 13.32
N ILE A 39 -4.21 33.58 12.97
CA ILE A 39 -2.84 33.85 13.46
C ILE A 39 -2.33 35.20 12.94
N TYR A 40 -2.61 35.53 11.68
CA TYR A 40 -2.29 36.85 11.11
C TYR A 40 -2.97 37.99 11.88
N ILE A 41 -4.24 37.85 12.26
CA ILE A 41 -4.94 38.87 13.08
C ILE A 41 -4.31 38.96 14.48
N LEU A 42 -3.98 37.82 15.11
CA LEU A 42 -3.31 37.79 16.42
C LEU A 42 -1.95 38.51 16.40
N TYR A 43 -1.19 38.34 15.32
CA TYR A 43 0.09 39.03 15.10
C TYR A 43 -0.13 40.53 14.85
N LYS A 44 -1.01 40.89 13.91
CA LYS A 44 -1.29 42.29 13.52
C LYS A 44 -1.79 43.13 14.68
N GLU A 45 -2.63 42.56 15.55
CA GLU A 45 -3.22 43.26 16.68
C GLU A 45 -2.37 43.21 17.95
N ARG A 46 -1.15 42.61 17.91
CA ARG A 46 -0.25 42.41 19.06
C ARG A 46 -0.94 41.85 20.32
N ARG A 47 -2.02 41.07 20.14
CA ARG A 47 -2.77 40.48 21.26
C ARG A 47 -1.99 39.41 22.01
N ILE A 48 -0.94 38.87 21.38
CA ILE A 48 -0.04 37.85 21.90
C ILE A 48 1.40 38.24 21.56
N HIS A 49 2.36 37.85 22.40
CA HIS A 49 3.79 38.10 22.17
C HIS A 49 4.24 37.55 20.79
N PRO A 50 5.06 38.29 20.01
CA PRO A 50 5.53 37.86 18.68
C PRO A 50 6.19 36.48 18.64
N ALA A 51 6.92 36.11 19.69
CA ALA A 51 7.52 34.77 19.80
C ALA A 51 6.46 33.65 19.84
N LEU A 52 5.37 33.86 20.58
CA LEU A 52 4.29 32.87 20.69
C LEU A 52 3.51 32.75 19.36
N THR A 53 3.23 33.86 18.69
CA THR A 53 2.59 33.83 17.36
C THR A 53 3.46 33.12 16.32
N THR A 54 4.79 33.29 16.40
CA THR A 54 5.75 32.53 15.57
C THR A 54 5.71 31.04 15.87
N ILE A 55 5.69 30.64 17.15
CA ILE A 55 5.56 29.22 17.56
C ILE A 55 4.25 28.63 17.01
N PHE A 56 3.12 29.32 17.15
CA PHE A 56 1.83 28.86 16.60
C PHE A 56 1.85 28.73 15.08
N ALA A 57 2.49 29.66 14.37
CA ALA A 57 2.63 29.57 12.92
C ALA A 57 3.48 28.37 12.49
N VAL A 58 4.59 28.10 13.18
CA VAL A 58 5.45 26.94 12.93
C VAL A 58 4.70 25.64 13.22
N LEU A 59 4.00 25.55 14.36
CA LEU A 59 3.17 24.38 14.68
C LEU A 59 2.07 24.14 13.63
N LEU A 60 1.43 25.20 13.14
CA LEU A 60 0.44 25.09 12.07
C LEU A 60 1.07 24.55 10.77
N LEU A 61 2.24 25.06 10.37
CA LEU A 61 2.96 24.56 9.21
C LEU A 61 3.35 23.09 9.37
N CYS A 62 3.83 22.69 10.55
CA CYS A 62 4.11 21.30 10.86
C CYS A 62 2.84 20.43 10.79
N MET A 63 1.71 20.89 11.34
CA MET A 63 0.44 20.16 11.27
C MET A 63 -0.07 20.01 9.84
N ILE A 64 0.06 21.04 8.99
CA ILE A 64 -0.27 20.96 7.57
C ILE A 64 0.63 19.94 6.88
N GLY A 65 1.95 20.00 7.11
CA GLY A 65 2.91 19.03 6.56
C GLY A 65 2.59 17.60 6.97
N LEU A 66 2.30 17.36 8.26
CA LEU A 66 1.90 16.05 8.78
C LEU A 66 0.56 15.60 8.20
N SER A 67 -0.41 16.49 8.06
CA SER A 67 -1.73 16.17 7.50
C SER A 67 -1.61 15.79 6.02
N VAL A 68 -0.79 16.51 5.25
CA VAL A 68 -0.49 16.16 3.86
C VAL A 68 0.19 14.80 3.78
N ASP A 69 1.17 14.53 4.66
CA ASP A 69 1.82 13.21 4.71
C ASP A 69 0.84 12.10 5.09
N MET A 70 -0.06 12.32 6.06
CA MET A 70 -1.09 11.36 6.45
C MET A 70 -2.10 11.09 5.34
N VAL A 71 -2.45 12.10 4.53
CA VAL A 71 -3.33 11.91 3.38
C VAL A 71 -2.62 11.15 2.25
N LEU A 72 -1.35 11.45 1.99
CA LEU A 72 -0.58 10.81 0.92
C LEU A 72 -0.10 9.40 1.30
N ASN A 73 0.20 9.17 2.57
CA ASN A 73 0.76 7.94 3.12
C ASN A 73 0.01 7.53 4.41
N PRO A 74 -1.29 7.18 4.33
CA PRO A 74 -2.14 6.93 5.51
C PRO A 74 -1.65 5.77 6.38
N ASN A 75 -0.90 4.83 5.81
CA ASN A 75 -0.41 3.65 6.50
C ASN A 75 1.07 3.72 6.88
N ARG A 76 1.73 4.87 6.78
CA ARG A 76 3.19 4.97 6.97
C ARG A 76 3.70 4.34 8.27
N VAL A 77 3.08 4.65 9.41
CA VAL A 77 3.47 4.12 10.72
C VAL A 77 3.22 2.60 10.80
N HIS A 78 2.11 2.14 10.26
CA HIS A 78 1.75 0.72 10.18
C HIS A 78 2.78 -0.06 9.34
N ASP A 79 3.13 0.47 8.17
CA ASP A 79 4.08 -0.12 7.25
C ASP A 79 5.50 -0.15 7.84
N GLU A 80 5.91 0.90 8.58
CA GLU A 80 7.18 0.95 9.30
C GLU A 80 7.22 -0.12 10.41
N LYS A 81 6.16 -0.27 11.21
CA LYS A 81 6.08 -1.29 12.27
C LYS A 81 6.04 -2.72 11.72
N ALA A 82 5.26 -2.95 10.66
CA ALA A 82 5.24 -4.23 9.96
C ALA A 82 6.62 -4.59 9.40
N LYS A 83 7.33 -3.61 8.83
CA LYS A 83 8.70 -3.78 8.32
C LYS A 83 9.68 -4.15 9.44
N GLU A 84 9.61 -3.50 10.59
CA GLU A 84 10.43 -3.84 11.76
C GLU A 84 10.23 -5.31 12.16
N VAL A 85 8.97 -5.72 12.34
CA VAL A 85 8.62 -7.11 12.72
C VAL A 85 9.08 -8.13 11.69
N MET A 86 8.89 -7.87 10.39
CA MET A 86 9.37 -8.75 9.32
C MET A 86 10.89 -8.86 9.30
N THR A 87 11.60 -7.74 9.47
CA THR A 87 13.08 -7.71 9.47
C THR A 87 13.63 -8.47 10.67
N GLU A 88 13.06 -8.25 11.85
CA GLU A 88 13.44 -8.94 13.09
C GLU A 88 13.16 -10.45 12.99
N PHE A 89 12.03 -10.84 12.42
CA PHE A 89 11.68 -12.25 12.24
C PHE A 89 12.68 -12.97 11.33
N ILE A 90 13.08 -12.36 10.21
CA ILE A 90 14.10 -12.92 9.32
C ILE A 90 15.44 -13.08 10.06
N GLY A 91 15.85 -12.06 10.81
CA GLY A 91 17.11 -12.10 11.57
C GLY A 91 17.12 -13.16 12.68
N LYS A 92 15.99 -13.38 13.36
CA LYS A 92 15.85 -14.38 14.43
C LYS A 92 15.69 -15.82 13.92
N ASN A 93 15.17 -16.00 12.70
CA ASN A 93 14.87 -17.32 12.12
C ASN A 93 15.71 -17.55 10.85
N ALA A 94 17.03 -17.40 10.98
CA ALA A 94 17.97 -17.55 9.87
C ALA A 94 17.91 -18.96 9.22
N ASP A 95 17.46 -19.97 9.97
CA ASP A 95 17.24 -21.35 9.54
C ASP A 95 16.15 -21.48 8.46
N LEU A 96 15.20 -20.55 8.39
CA LEU A 96 14.16 -20.51 7.35
C LEU A 96 14.71 -20.15 5.97
N ASN A 97 16.00 -19.81 5.86
CA ASN A 97 16.70 -19.61 4.60
C ASN A 97 16.04 -18.57 3.66
N MET A 98 15.43 -17.52 4.24
CA MET A 98 14.75 -16.47 3.48
C MET A 98 15.71 -15.45 2.84
N GLY A 99 17.00 -15.46 3.21
CA GLY A 99 17.97 -14.45 2.76
C GLY A 99 17.79 -13.12 3.49
N ASP A 100 18.34 -12.04 2.93
CA ASP A 100 18.32 -10.72 3.56
C ASP A 100 17.08 -9.92 3.14
N PHE A 101 16.51 -9.18 4.10
CA PHE A 101 15.44 -8.22 3.82
C PHE A 101 15.92 -7.16 2.81
N ARG A 102 15.16 -6.94 1.74
CA ARG A 102 15.40 -5.84 0.78
C ARG A 102 14.32 -4.79 0.82
N ASN A 103 13.08 -5.22 0.63
CA ASN A 103 11.94 -4.31 0.61
C ASN A 103 10.65 -5.02 0.99
N SER A 104 9.63 -4.25 1.35
CA SER A 104 8.27 -4.74 1.54
C SER A 104 7.26 -3.80 0.90
N LYS A 105 6.11 -4.34 0.52
CA LYS A 105 4.98 -3.61 -0.05
C LYS A 105 3.69 -4.16 0.55
N ARG A 106 2.85 -3.29 1.09
CA ARG A 106 1.52 -3.69 1.54
C ARG A 106 0.64 -3.97 0.32
N GLU A 107 0.04 -5.15 0.27
CA GLU A 107 -0.89 -5.55 -0.78
C GLU A 107 -2.35 -5.25 -0.38
N GLY A 108 -2.63 -5.22 0.92
CA GLY A 108 -3.91 -4.79 1.46
C GLY A 108 -4.25 -5.52 2.76
N THR A 109 -5.52 -5.49 3.13
CA THR A 109 -6.07 -6.28 4.22
C THR A 109 -7.01 -7.34 3.63
N VAL A 110 -6.82 -8.59 4.03
CA VAL A 110 -7.63 -9.72 3.56
C VAL A 110 -8.39 -10.34 4.73
N HIS A 111 -9.63 -10.75 4.47
CA HIS A 111 -10.45 -11.44 5.44
C HIS A 111 -10.50 -12.93 5.13
N VAL A 112 -9.93 -13.75 6.00
CA VAL A 112 -9.87 -15.21 5.84
C VAL A 112 -10.16 -15.86 7.19
N ASN A 113 -10.98 -16.93 7.21
CA ASN A 113 -11.28 -17.68 8.44
C ASN A 113 -11.78 -16.79 9.61
N LYS A 114 -12.62 -15.79 9.33
CA LYS A 114 -13.15 -14.80 10.30
C LYS A 114 -12.08 -13.90 10.95
N LYS A 115 -10.85 -13.90 10.46
CA LYS A 115 -9.77 -13.02 10.90
C LYS A 115 -9.37 -12.06 9.78
N ASN A 116 -8.98 -10.84 10.17
CA ASN A 116 -8.39 -9.86 9.26
C ASN A 116 -6.88 -9.99 9.31
N PHE A 117 -6.25 -10.08 8.14
CA PHE A 117 -4.80 -10.12 7.99
C PHE A 117 -4.35 -8.95 7.12
N ASP A 118 -3.36 -8.20 7.59
CA ASP A 118 -2.60 -7.31 6.72
C ASP A 118 -1.60 -8.14 5.93
N LEU A 119 -1.73 -8.09 4.61
CA LEU A 119 -0.92 -8.85 3.68
C LEU A 119 0.18 -7.96 3.11
N TYR A 120 1.42 -8.42 3.27
CA TYR A 120 2.60 -7.76 2.70
C TYR A 120 3.31 -8.69 1.73
N LYS A 121 3.74 -8.14 0.62
CA LYS A 121 4.75 -8.75 -0.24
C LYS A 121 6.13 -8.32 0.23
N LEU A 122 6.95 -9.30 0.60
CA LEU A 122 8.31 -9.16 1.11
C LEU A 122 9.28 -9.62 0.03
N TYR A 123 10.25 -8.77 -0.27
CA TYR A 123 11.33 -9.03 -1.21
C TYR A 123 12.63 -9.27 -0.44
N THR A 124 13.28 -10.40 -0.72
CA THR A 124 14.58 -10.75 -0.15
C THR A 124 15.60 -11.09 -1.24
N THR A 125 16.82 -11.43 -0.84
CA THR A 125 17.86 -11.94 -1.75
C THR A 125 17.61 -13.36 -2.27
N LYS A 126 16.63 -14.09 -1.73
CA LYS A 126 16.33 -15.48 -2.11
C LYS A 126 14.94 -15.69 -2.69
N GLY A 127 14.05 -14.70 -2.59
CA GLY A 127 12.69 -14.88 -3.07
C GLY A 127 11.76 -13.69 -2.85
N VAL A 128 10.53 -13.90 -3.31
CA VAL A 128 9.37 -13.09 -2.97
C VAL A 128 8.47 -13.90 -2.07
N TYR A 129 8.03 -13.29 -0.97
CA TYR A 129 7.21 -13.92 0.05
C TYR A 129 5.96 -13.09 0.30
N PHE A 130 4.86 -13.75 0.60
CA PHE A 130 3.68 -13.12 1.18
C PHE A 130 3.69 -13.37 2.68
N VAL A 131 3.53 -12.29 3.45
CA VAL A 131 3.54 -12.30 4.91
C VAL A 131 2.17 -11.86 5.40
N TYR A 132 1.50 -12.74 6.14
CA TYR A 132 0.23 -12.47 6.79
C TYR A 132 0.48 -11.99 8.21
N LEU A 133 0.06 -10.75 8.48
CA LEU A 133 0.20 -10.11 9.77
C LEU A 133 -1.18 -9.89 10.40
N THR A 134 -1.32 -10.14 11.68
CA THR A 134 -2.45 -9.63 12.48
C THR A 134 -1.99 -8.46 13.33
N SER A 135 -2.88 -7.51 13.60
CA SER A 135 -2.62 -6.47 14.58
C SER A 135 -3.72 -6.36 15.62
N SER A 136 -3.33 -6.19 16.89
CA SER A 136 -4.24 -6.00 18.02
C SER A 136 -4.74 -4.55 18.12
N ASN A 137 -3.89 -3.57 17.79
CA ASN A 137 -4.15 -2.13 17.93
C ASN A 137 -3.65 -1.31 16.72
N GLY A 138 -3.27 -1.98 15.63
CA GLY A 138 -2.61 -1.39 14.47
C GLY A 138 -1.09 -1.21 14.63
N LEU A 139 -0.55 -1.24 15.83
CA LEU A 139 0.88 -0.94 16.08
C LEU A 139 1.68 -2.18 16.50
N GLU A 140 1.02 -3.12 17.14
CA GLU A 140 1.58 -4.41 17.50
C GLU A 140 1.21 -5.42 16.42
N TYR A 141 2.21 -5.82 15.64
CA TYR A 141 2.08 -6.78 14.56
C TYR A 141 2.61 -8.15 14.99
N GLN A 142 1.89 -9.21 14.61
CA GLN A 142 2.33 -10.59 14.75
C GLN A 142 2.26 -11.30 13.40
N ILE A 143 3.33 -12.00 13.05
CA ILE A 143 3.37 -12.88 11.88
C ILE A 143 2.56 -14.13 12.19
N GLN A 144 1.61 -14.41 11.31
CA GLN A 144 0.75 -15.59 11.38
C GLN A 144 1.19 -16.65 10.37
N GLU A 145 1.58 -16.20 9.17
CA GLU A 145 1.98 -17.09 8.09
C GLU A 145 2.93 -16.38 7.12
N ILE A 146 3.87 -17.15 6.56
CA ILE A 146 4.76 -16.73 5.49
C ILE A 146 4.74 -17.79 4.40
N GLU A 147 4.37 -17.37 3.20
CA GLU A 147 4.39 -18.20 2.00
C GLU A 147 5.40 -17.63 1.01
N GLN A 148 6.32 -18.45 0.51
CA GLN A 148 7.15 -18.09 -0.63
C GLN A 148 6.32 -18.18 -1.91
N ALA A 149 6.30 -17.13 -2.71
CA ALA A 149 5.65 -17.11 -4.02
C ALA A 149 6.64 -17.25 -5.19
N PHE A 150 7.93 -16.95 -4.97
CA PHE A 150 8.98 -17.07 -5.98
C PHE A 150 10.34 -17.37 -5.34
N PRO A 151 11.23 -18.18 -5.97
CA PRO A 151 11.06 -18.85 -7.27
C PRO A 151 10.07 -20.02 -7.25
N ASN A 152 10.00 -20.76 -6.14
CA ASN A 152 9.11 -21.90 -6.00
C ASN A 152 8.12 -21.65 -4.86
N ARG A 153 6.85 -21.96 -5.10
CA ARG A 153 5.82 -21.76 -4.10
C ARG A 153 5.99 -22.75 -2.96
N LYS A 154 6.10 -22.24 -1.72
CA LYS A 154 6.31 -23.08 -0.53
C LYS A 154 5.83 -22.36 0.74
N GLU A 155 5.17 -23.09 1.62
CA GLU A 155 4.91 -22.63 3.00
C GLU A 155 6.24 -22.57 3.78
N ILE A 156 6.59 -21.38 4.30
CA ILE A 156 7.83 -21.15 5.04
C ILE A 156 7.58 -21.19 6.54
N TYR A 157 6.48 -20.59 6.98
CA TYR A 157 6.14 -20.49 8.39
C TYR A 157 4.63 -20.41 8.55
N LYS A 158 4.10 -21.08 9.58
CA LYS A 158 2.71 -20.92 10.04
C LYS A 158 2.62 -21.05 11.56
N LYS A 159 1.80 -20.22 12.18
CA LYS A 159 1.53 -20.25 13.62
C LYS A 159 0.32 -21.13 13.97
N ASP A 160 -0.79 -20.92 13.25
CA ASP A 160 -2.08 -21.59 13.45
C ASP A 160 -2.41 -22.51 12.24
N LYS A 161 -3.70 -22.82 12.01
CA LYS A 161 -4.18 -23.44 10.77
C LYS A 161 -3.81 -22.54 9.58
N GLY A 162 -3.12 -23.12 8.59
CA GLY A 162 -2.66 -22.41 7.40
C GLY A 162 -3.80 -21.81 6.56
N ILE A 163 -3.46 -20.76 5.84
CA ILE A 163 -4.32 -20.06 4.89
C ILE A 163 -4.23 -20.80 3.56
N GLU A 164 -5.29 -21.54 3.24
CA GLU A 164 -5.28 -22.45 2.08
C GLU A 164 -5.26 -21.68 0.74
N ILE A 165 -5.76 -20.44 0.71
CA ILE A 165 -5.95 -19.63 -0.52
C ILE A 165 -4.72 -18.80 -0.85
N TYR A 166 -4.30 -18.84 -2.11
CA TYR A 166 -3.18 -18.04 -2.56
C TYR A 166 -3.46 -16.54 -2.39
N PRO A 167 -2.50 -15.78 -1.85
CA PRO A 167 -2.60 -14.34 -1.61
C PRO A 167 -3.13 -13.56 -2.82
N GLU A 168 -2.65 -13.88 -4.02
CA GLU A 168 -3.04 -13.23 -5.27
C GLU A 168 -4.52 -13.41 -5.59
N ASN A 169 -5.05 -14.61 -5.30
CA ASN A 169 -6.44 -14.97 -5.60
C ASN A 169 -7.39 -14.24 -4.65
N ILE A 170 -7.09 -14.21 -3.35
CA ILE A 170 -7.93 -13.48 -2.37
C ILE A 170 -7.90 -11.97 -2.63
N LEU A 171 -6.76 -11.41 -3.04
CA LEU A 171 -6.65 -10.00 -3.43
C LEU A 171 -7.53 -9.70 -4.65
N GLN A 172 -7.51 -10.55 -5.68
CA GLN A 172 -8.33 -10.38 -6.88
C GLN A 172 -9.83 -10.51 -6.57
N ILE A 173 -10.22 -11.47 -5.72
CA ILE A 173 -11.61 -11.62 -5.26
C ILE A 173 -12.08 -10.37 -4.53
N ASN A 174 -11.27 -9.84 -3.61
CA ASN A 174 -11.61 -8.65 -2.85
C ASN A 174 -11.69 -7.40 -3.75
N LYS A 175 -10.79 -7.27 -4.72
CA LYS A 175 -10.77 -6.16 -5.69
C LYS A 175 -12.02 -6.14 -6.57
N GLU A 176 -12.50 -7.31 -6.98
CA GLU A 176 -13.71 -7.47 -7.81
C GLU A 176 -14.82 -8.17 -7.02
N LYS A 177 -15.04 -7.74 -5.76
CA LYS A 177 -16.03 -8.35 -4.85
C LYS A 177 -17.44 -8.38 -5.43
N GLU A 178 -17.82 -7.38 -6.22
CA GLU A 178 -19.10 -7.35 -6.92
C GLU A 178 -19.26 -8.48 -7.94
N LYS A 179 -18.17 -8.96 -8.53
CA LYS A 179 -18.19 -10.01 -9.55
C LYS A 179 -18.09 -11.39 -8.94
N TYR A 180 -17.11 -11.60 -8.05
CA TYR A 180 -16.82 -12.92 -7.48
C TYR A 180 -17.56 -13.18 -6.16
N GLY A 181 -18.02 -12.14 -5.45
CA GLY A 181 -18.57 -12.29 -4.11
C GLY A 181 -17.48 -12.49 -3.06
N GLU A 182 -17.75 -13.35 -2.08
CA GLU A 182 -16.83 -13.64 -0.96
C GLU A 182 -16.26 -15.05 -1.09
N TYR A 183 -14.99 -15.21 -0.72
CA TYR A 183 -14.33 -16.51 -0.63
C TYR A 183 -15.03 -17.41 0.39
N LYS A 184 -15.23 -18.69 0.04
CA LYS A 184 -15.74 -19.72 0.95
C LYS A 184 -14.71 -20.80 1.22
N SER A 185 -14.25 -21.47 0.16
CA SER A 185 -13.36 -22.63 0.26
C SER A 185 -12.62 -22.89 -1.03
N ILE A 186 -11.59 -23.73 -0.96
CA ILE A 186 -10.85 -24.23 -2.12
C ILE A 186 -11.34 -25.63 -2.42
N GLU A 187 -11.66 -25.87 -3.69
CA GLU A 187 -12.05 -27.18 -4.19
C GLU A 187 -10.82 -27.97 -4.62
N SER A 188 -9.89 -27.32 -5.32
CA SER A 188 -8.62 -27.95 -5.71
C SER A 188 -7.52 -26.90 -5.92
N SER A 189 -6.28 -27.37 -5.82
CA SER A 189 -5.06 -26.61 -6.06
C SER A 189 -4.08 -27.51 -6.78
N ASN A 190 -3.35 -27.00 -7.77
CA ASN A 190 -2.31 -27.75 -8.47
C ASN A 190 -0.93 -27.11 -8.30
N SER A 191 0.11 -27.80 -8.77
CA SER A 191 1.50 -27.33 -8.75
C SER A 191 1.74 -26.15 -9.70
N ASP A 192 0.86 -25.95 -10.68
CA ASP A 192 1.03 -24.95 -11.73
C ASP A 192 0.45 -23.58 -11.33
N ASN A 193 0.38 -23.30 -10.02
CA ASN A 193 -0.19 -22.07 -9.45
C ASN A 193 -1.65 -21.80 -9.89
N GLU A 194 -2.45 -22.86 -9.98
CA GLU A 194 -3.89 -22.75 -10.24
C GLU A 194 -4.68 -23.21 -9.02
N GLN A 195 -5.78 -22.50 -8.74
CA GLN A 195 -6.73 -22.88 -7.69
C GLN A 195 -8.16 -22.79 -8.21
N VAL A 196 -8.95 -23.81 -7.92
CA VAL A 196 -10.40 -23.78 -8.08
C VAL A 196 -11.02 -23.36 -6.75
N ILE A 197 -11.69 -22.22 -6.77
CA ILE A 197 -12.18 -21.52 -5.59
C ILE A 197 -13.69 -21.42 -5.66
N ILE A 198 -14.34 -21.83 -4.57
CA ILE A 198 -15.78 -21.66 -4.37
C ILE A 198 -16.01 -20.33 -3.67
N THR A 199 -16.85 -19.49 -4.25
CA THR A 199 -17.25 -18.20 -3.69
C THR A 199 -18.75 -18.16 -3.43
N THR A 200 -19.26 -17.03 -2.94
CA THR A 200 -20.71 -16.80 -2.83
C THR A 200 -21.42 -16.66 -4.18
N LYS A 201 -20.71 -16.35 -5.27
CA LYS A 201 -21.29 -16.14 -6.62
C LYS A 201 -21.03 -17.28 -7.61
N GLY A 202 -20.26 -18.29 -7.25
CA GLY A 202 -20.00 -19.44 -8.11
C GLY A 202 -18.65 -20.11 -7.83
N THR A 203 -18.25 -20.98 -8.74
CA THR A 203 -16.94 -21.65 -8.71
C THR A 203 -16.06 -21.10 -9.82
N TYR A 204 -14.82 -20.75 -9.48
CA TYR A 204 -13.90 -20.08 -10.38
C TYR A 204 -12.51 -20.72 -10.33
N GLN A 205 -11.92 -20.99 -11.49
CA GLN A 205 -10.52 -21.40 -11.61
C GLN A 205 -9.65 -20.18 -11.86
N PHE A 206 -8.74 -19.92 -10.93
CA PHE A 206 -7.76 -18.84 -10.98
C PHE A 206 -6.42 -19.37 -11.46
N PHE A 207 -5.79 -18.63 -12.37
CA PHE A 207 -4.46 -18.92 -12.90
C PHE A 207 -3.51 -17.80 -12.50
N THR A 208 -2.43 -18.15 -11.79
CA THR A 208 -1.47 -17.19 -11.26
C THR A 208 -0.09 -17.36 -11.91
N ARG A 209 0.50 -16.25 -12.34
CA ARG A 209 1.84 -16.17 -12.94
C ARG A 209 2.53 -14.90 -12.43
N PHE A 210 3.82 -14.98 -12.12
CA PHE A 210 4.61 -13.84 -11.60
C PHE A 210 3.93 -13.10 -10.42
N GLN A 211 3.43 -13.87 -9.45
CA GLN A 211 2.70 -13.39 -8.28
C GLN A 211 1.48 -12.49 -8.62
N GLN A 212 0.82 -12.74 -9.76
CA GLN A 212 -0.39 -12.03 -10.21
C GLN A 212 -1.40 -13.01 -10.84
N VAL A 213 -2.70 -12.74 -10.63
CA VAL A 213 -3.77 -13.43 -11.35
C VAL A 213 -3.76 -12.96 -12.80
N VAL A 214 -3.57 -13.88 -13.74
CA VAL A 214 -3.55 -13.58 -15.19
C VAL A 214 -4.82 -14.02 -15.89
N LYS A 215 -5.54 -15.00 -15.34
CA LYS A 215 -6.78 -15.51 -15.93
C LYS A 215 -7.72 -16.04 -14.85
N VAL A 216 -9.03 -15.82 -15.04
CA VAL A 216 -10.09 -16.44 -14.23
C VAL A 216 -11.15 -17.03 -15.14
N VAL A 217 -11.52 -18.28 -14.88
CA VAL A 217 -12.54 -19.04 -15.60
C VAL A 217 -13.68 -19.37 -14.64
N GLU A 218 -14.90 -18.98 -14.98
CA GLU A 218 -16.10 -19.42 -14.28
C GLU A 218 -16.45 -20.84 -14.70
N ILE A 219 -16.74 -21.70 -13.73
CA ILE A 219 -17.13 -23.10 -13.92
C ILE A 219 -18.61 -23.24 -13.55
N LYS A 220 -19.44 -23.65 -14.52
CA LYS A 220 -20.87 -23.94 -14.34
C LYS A 220 -21.20 -25.32 -14.92
N GLY A 221 -21.11 -26.36 -14.09
CA GLY A 221 -21.20 -27.74 -14.58
C GLY A 221 -20.04 -28.02 -15.55
N GLU A 222 -20.37 -28.39 -16.78
CA GLU A 222 -19.37 -28.62 -17.85
C GLU A 222 -18.95 -27.34 -18.59
N GLU A 223 -19.69 -26.25 -18.45
CA GLU A 223 -19.38 -25.00 -19.13
C GLU A 223 -18.25 -24.24 -18.43
N LYS A 224 -17.24 -23.85 -19.22
CA LYS A 224 -16.11 -23.03 -18.79
C LYS A 224 -16.10 -21.71 -19.55
N LYS A 225 -16.29 -20.60 -18.83
CA LYS A 225 -16.30 -19.25 -19.42
C LYS A 225 -15.15 -18.42 -18.89
N ASN A 226 -14.33 -17.86 -19.79
CA ASN A 226 -13.33 -16.87 -19.40
C ASN A 226 -14.03 -15.59 -18.93
N VAL A 227 -13.81 -15.20 -17.68
CA VAL A 227 -14.40 -13.97 -17.11
C VAL A 227 -13.35 -12.89 -16.88
N PHE A 228 -12.07 -13.23 -16.82
CA PHE A 228 -10.97 -12.29 -16.66
C PHE A 228 -9.73 -12.81 -17.38
N THR A 229 -9.03 -11.91 -18.07
CA THR A 229 -7.72 -12.20 -18.67
C THR A 229 -6.90 -10.92 -18.71
N THR A 230 -5.66 -10.99 -18.27
CA THR A 230 -4.67 -9.92 -18.35
C THR A 230 -3.29 -10.51 -18.52
N ASN A 231 -2.38 -9.74 -19.10
CA ASN A 231 -0.96 -10.06 -19.07
C ASN A 231 -0.38 -9.68 -17.70
N ALA A 232 0.55 -10.47 -17.20
CA ALA A 232 1.30 -10.13 -16.00
C ALA A 232 2.14 -8.87 -16.27
N LYS A 233 2.26 -7.97 -15.30
CA LYS A 233 3.08 -6.76 -15.42
C LYS A 233 4.22 -6.77 -14.41
N PRO A 234 5.38 -6.18 -14.70
CA PRO A 234 6.45 -6.07 -13.71
C PRO A 234 6.01 -5.26 -12.48
N ASP A 235 6.26 -5.78 -11.28
CA ASP A 235 6.07 -5.07 -10.00
C ASP A 235 7.33 -4.28 -9.63
N PHE A 236 7.62 -3.23 -10.41
CA PHE A 236 8.79 -2.38 -10.20
C PHE A 236 8.78 -1.68 -8.84
N SER A 237 9.96 -1.44 -8.25
CA SER A 237 10.04 -0.49 -7.14
C SER A 237 9.63 0.92 -7.56
N LYS A 238 9.30 1.77 -6.58
CA LYS A 238 8.96 3.18 -6.84
C LYS A 238 10.05 3.90 -7.66
N ARG A 239 11.32 3.54 -7.47
CA ARG A 239 12.45 4.14 -8.21
C ARG A 239 12.46 3.67 -9.66
N THR A 240 12.42 2.35 -9.86
CA THR A 240 12.41 1.74 -11.19
C THR A 240 11.19 2.18 -11.99
N GLY A 241 9.99 2.20 -11.38
CA GLY A 241 8.79 2.69 -12.03
C GLY A 241 8.91 4.15 -12.51
N LYS A 242 9.51 5.04 -11.71
CA LYS A 242 9.82 6.41 -12.15
C LYS A 242 10.82 6.44 -13.31
N TYR A 243 11.82 5.57 -13.28
CA TYR A 243 12.81 5.47 -14.34
C TYR A 243 12.20 4.98 -15.67
N VAL A 244 11.34 3.95 -15.61
CA VAL A 244 10.57 3.45 -16.77
C VAL A 244 9.68 4.54 -17.34
N LEU A 245 8.94 5.26 -16.49
CA LEU A 245 8.07 6.35 -16.92
C LEU A 245 8.84 7.49 -17.60
N LYS A 246 10.02 7.84 -17.08
CA LYS A 246 10.91 8.84 -17.72
C LYS A 246 11.40 8.41 -19.10
N ASN A 247 11.53 7.11 -19.34
CA ASN A 247 12.00 6.54 -20.61
C ASN A 247 10.84 6.06 -21.51
N LYS A 248 9.58 6.37 -21.16
CA LYS A 248 8.39 5.90 -21.88
C LYS A 248 8.42 6.26 -23.37
N ASP A 249 8.93 7.42 -23.72
CA ASP A 249 9.03 7.83 -25.14
C ASP A 249 10.02 6.96 -25.92
N LYS A 250 11.05 6.41 -25.26
CA LYS A 250 12.03 5.51 -25.87
C LYS A 250 11.47 4.10 -25.98
N ILE A 251 10.96 3.55 -24.88
CA ILE A 251 10.62 2.12 -24.78
C ILE A 251 9.14 1.80 -25.04
N GLY A 252 8.26 2.79 -25.05
CA GLY A 252 6.82 2.57 -25.20
C GLY A 252 6.12 2.13 -23.91
N ASP A 253 4.85 1.76 -24.04
CA ASP A 253 4.02 1.28 -22.93
C ASP A 253 4.35 -0.17 -22.59
N VAL A 254 4.57 -0.46 -21.32
CA VAL A 254 4.80 -1.83 -20.82
C VAL A 254 3.51 -2.66 -20.94
N LYS A 255 3.59 -3.78 -21.66
CA LYS A 255 2.45 -4.66 -21.93
C LYS A 255 2.46 -5.90 -21.06
N GLU A 256 3.60 -6.60 -21.01
CA GLU A 256 3.69 -7.96 -20.44
C GLU A 256 5.06 -8.24 -19.86
N LEU A 257 5.11 -8.89 -18.71
CA LEU A 257 6.29 -9.48 -18.10
C LEU A 257 6.47 -10.91 -18.63
N SER A 258 7.63 -11.19 -19.20
CA SER A 258 8.00 -12.52 -19.71
C SER A 258 8.97 -13.26 -18.79
N VAL A 259 9.91 -12.55 -18.15
CA VAL A 259 10.88 -13.15 -17.24
C VAL A 259 10.97 -12.32 -15.96
N TYR A 260 10.99 -13.02 -14.83
CA TYR A 260 11.36 -12.45 -13.54
C TYR A 260 12.40 -13.34 -12.88
N SER A 261 13.51 -12.77 -12.44
CA SER A 261 14.52 -13.47 -11.66
C SER A 261 15.06 -12.62 -10.52
N ILE A 262 15.56 -13.30 -9.50
CA ILE A 262 16.20 -12.71 -8.33
C ILE A 262 17.62 -13.25 -8.25
N GLU A 263 18.59 -12.34 -8.20
CA GLU A 263 19.99 -12.62 -7.94
C GLU A 263 20.42 -11.96 -6.62
N ALA A 264 21.62 -12.27 -6.13
CA ALA A 264 22.08 -11.83 -4.81
C ALA A 264 22.08 -10.30 -4.64
N ASP A 265 22.37 -9.56 -5.72
CA ASP A 265 22.54 -8.12 -5.74
C ASP A 265 21.47 -7.35 -6.55
N LYS A 266 20.57 -8.06 -7.26
CA LYS A 266 19.59 -7.42 -8.16
C LYS A 266 18.35 -8.28 -8.45
N GLN A 267 17.32 -7.63 -8.98
CA GLN A 267 16.15 -8.25 -9.61
C GLN A 267 16.19 -7.98 -11.11
N ILE A 268 15.79 -8.96 -11.91
CA ILE A 268 15.74 -8.85 -13.37
C ILE A 268 14.31 -9.02 -13.86
N PHE A 269 13.90 -8.13 -14.75
CA PHE A 269 12.60 -8.15 -15.40
C PHE A 269 12.80 -8.07 -16.91
N ASP A 270 12.35 -9.08 -17.66
CA ASP A 270 12.18 -8.97 -19.11
C ASP A 270 10.72 -8.75 -19.43
N PHE A 271 10.43 -7.75 -20.24
CA PHE A 271 9.07 -7.35 -20.54
C PHE A 271 8.92 -6.84 -21.97
N THR A 272 7.77 -7.13 -22.55
CA THR A 272 7.35 -6.64 -23.86
C THR A 272 6.65 -5.30 -23.69
N THR A 273 6.97 -4.36 -24.58
CA THR A 273 6.36 -3.04 -24.64
C THR A 273 5.65 -2.81 -25.98
N SER A 274 5.17 -1.59 -26.23
CA SER A 274 4.68 -1.20 -27.55
C SER A 274 5.79 -0.98 -28.59
N LYS A 275 7.07 -0.95 -28.20
CA LYS A 275 8.21 -0.68 -29.11
C LYS A 275 9.24 -1.81 -29.20
N GLY A 276 9.11 -2.86 -28.41
CA GLY A 276 10.03 -4.01 -28.46
C GLY A 276 10.05 -4.78 -27.16
N ILE A 277 11.11 -5.57 -26.97
CA ILE A 277 11.37 -6.29 -25.72
C ILE A 277 12.50 -5.56 -25.00
N TYR A 278 12.36 -5.40 -23.69
CA TYR A 278 13.33 -4.71 -22.86
C TYR A 278 13.62 -5.50 -21.59
N ARG A 279 14.85 -5.36 -21.10
CA ARG A 279 15.32 -5.89 -19.82
C ARG A 279 15.60 -4.76 -18.86
N ILE A 280 15.08 -4.87 -17.65
CA ILE A 280 15.49 -4.03 -16.51
C ILE A 280 16.21 -4.88 -15.49
N GLN A 281 17.36 -4.37 -15.04
CA GLN A 281 18.07 -4.86 -13.87
C GLN A 281 17.97 -3.80 -12.77
N GLU A 282 17.32 -4.16 -11.67
CA GLU A 282 17.18 -3.33 -10.48
C GLU A 282 18.14 -3.85 -9.41
N PHE A 283 19.23 -3.13 -9.18
CA PHE A 283 20.20 -3.47 -8.15
C PHE A 283 19.72 -3.02 -6.78
N TYR A 284 20.04 -3.77 -5.73
CA TYR A 284 19.67 -3.44 -4.35
C TYR A 284 20.42 -2.23 -3.80
N ASP A 285 21.54 -1.84 -4.40
CA ASP A 285 22.21 -0.54 -4.16
C ASP A 285 21.43 0.65 -4.77
N GLY A 286 20.36 0.34 -5.52
CA GLY A 286 19.44 1.28 -6.11
C GLY A 286 19.85 1.79 -7.50
N ARG A 287 20.88 1.22 -8.13
CA ARG A 287 21.14 1.40 -9.56
C ARG A 287 20.07 0.68 -10.39
N VAL A 288 19.68 1.29 -11.50
CA VAL A 288 18.71 0.72 -12.45
C VAL A 288 19.33 0.77 -13.84
N ILE A 289 19.40 -0.38 -14.50
CA ILE A 289 19.89 -0.51 -15.86
C ILE A 289 18.74 -0.96 -16.76
N LEU A 290 18.57 -0.28 -17.88
CA LEU A 290 17.59 -0.61 -18.92
C LEU A 290 18.34 -0.94 -20.20
N MET A 291 18.03 -2.10 -20.77
CA MET A 291 18.63 -2.63 -22.00
C MET A 291 17.53 -3.03 -22.97
N GLU A 292 17.80 -2.93 -24.26
CA GLU A 292 16.99 -3.63 -25.27
C GLU A 292 17.20 -5.14 -25.08
N GLY A 293 16.10 -5.88 -25.00
CA GLY A 293 16.13 -7.32 -24.90
C GLY A 293 16.22 -7.94 -26.29
N THR A 294 16.89 -9.08 -26.37
CA THR A 294 16.78 -9.99 -27.52
C THR A 294 15.67 -11.00 -27.24
N GLU A 295 14.88 -11.38 -28.27
CA GLU A 295 14.03 -12.57 -28.17
C GLU A 295 14.94 -13.79 -27.91
N GLU A 296 15.14 -14.16 -26.64
CA GLU A 296 15.58 -15.51 -26.33
C GLU A 296 14.41 -16.43 -26.68
N LYS A 297 14.52 -17.13 -27.81
CA LYS A 297 13.65 -18.27 -28.12
C LYS A 297 13.68 -19.18 -26.90
N HIS A 298 12.53 -19.38 -26.27
CA HIS A 298 12.34 -20.42 -25.28
C HIS A 298 12.73 -21.76 -25.92
N ASP A 299 13.92 -22.25 -25.59
CA ASP A 299 14.25 -23.64 -25.82
C ASP A 299 13.38 -24.47 -24.85
N GLU A 300 12.45 -25.24 -25.39
CA GLU A 300 11.60 -26.20 -24.67
C GLU A 300 12.42 -27.40 -24.12
N SER A 301 13.65 -27.18 -23.68
CA SER A 301 14.57 -28.23 -23.23
C SER A 301 14.72 -28.30 -21.70
N ILE A 302 13.64 -28.07 -20.97
CA ILE A 302 13.50 -28.59 -19.59
C ILE A 302 12.20 -29.40 -19.50
N LYS A 303 12.17 -30.49 -20.28
CA LYS A 303 11.50 -31.72 -19.90
C LYS A 303 12.57 -32.78 -19.74
N LYS A 304 12.92 -33.09 -18.50
CA LYS A 304 13.28 -34.44 -18.02
C LYS A 304 13.28 -34.45 -16.49
#